data_AF-A0A6M1Z2J0-F1
#
_entry.id   AF-A0A6M1Z2J0-F1
#
_cell.length_a   1.000
_cell.length_b   1.000
_cell.length_c   1.000
_cell.angle_alpha   90.00
_cell.angle_beta   90.00
_cell.angle_gamma   90.00
#
_symmetry.space_group_name_H-M   'P 1'
#
loop_
_entity.id
_entity.type
_entity.pdbx_description
1 polymer ?
#
loop_
_entity_poly.entity_id
_entity_poly.type
_entity_poly.pdbx_seq_one_letter_code
_entity_poly.pdbx_strand_id
1 'polypeptide(L)'
;MLTSILERGSWFVFKFGMPLVYFYHLIIGSVFFNTAAEDAKGLEKWGNVALAPMQYFFEGKIASPIVDQEGRSTYILKRRFDYDNHFFMKTSASVIALPFSITVGGTLKTLAYLSPSTRERANKIKGAISVVSNLDYYQSIGIDIQDYKKAELIAPPKYKRRKEDGYRFAADIEALKEITHILNKYEIPFWIDCGSCLGAYQYGGTIPHDWDIDIAILRPDFQNVYNALQELDAKKFIVQDWSGRAHPESYLKVYVRESANMIDLYNFAIDEENQTISTLLSNEFNIFMPRDWVASEKRYTSPQSYHRIFPLKKALFEGIEVPVPSDIVTYLQTFYGENLAPAKIYNEETCQYEKDETHPYWQTAHAH
;
A
#
# COMPACT_ATOMS: atom_id res chain seq x y z
N MET A 1 -23.32 5.59 24.17
CA MET A 1 -24.32 6.05 23.18
C MET A 1 -23.66 6.72 21.97
N LEU A 2 -22.57 7.49 22.13
CA LEU A 2 -21.75 7.98 21.01
C LEU A 2 -20.90 6.88 20.32
N THR A 3 -20.40 5.90 21.07
CA THR A 3 -19.70 4.71 20.53
C THR A 3 -20.57 3.87 19.60
N SER A 4 -21.86 3.68 19.92
CA SER A 4 -22.80 2.93 19.07
C SER A 4 -23.23 3.68 17.79
N ILE A 5 -23.04 5.00 17.73
CA ILE A 5 -23.35 5.81 16.54
C ILE A 5 -22.17 5.80 15.57
N LEU A 6 -20.92 5.83 16.08
CA LEU A 6 -19.72 5.62 15.29
C LEU A 6 -19.62 4.19 14.74
N GLU A 7 -20.02 3.18 15.51
CA GLU A 7 -20.11 1.80 15.01
C GLU A 7 -21.15 1.65 13.89
N ARG A 8 -22.31 2.32 13.98
CA ARG A 8 -23.35 2.27 12.93
C ARG A 8 -22.98 3.08 11.68
N GLY A 9 -22.30 4.22 11.84
CA GLY A 9 -21.77 5.02 10.73
C GLY A 9 -20.63 4.31 10.01
N SER A 10 -19.70 3.72 10.78
CA SER A 10 -18.63 2.85 10.29
C SER A 10 -19.21 1.65 9.53
N TRP A 11 -20.18 0.93 10.11
CA TRP A 11 -20.79 -0.24 9.47
C TRP A 11 -21.46 0.06 8.12
N PHE A 12 -22.11 1.21 7.97
CA PHE A 12 -22.70 1.63 6.69
C PHE A 12 -21.63 1.93 5.64
N VAL A 13 -20.57 2.67 6.02
CA VAL A 13 -19.42 2.97 5.15
C VAL A 13 -18.69 1.68 4.77
N PHE A 14 -18.49 0.74 5.69
CA PHE A 14 -17.84 -0.53 5.39
C PHE A 14 -18.70 -1.43 4.51
N LYS A 15 -20.02 -1.56 4.77
CA LYS A 15 -20.88 -2.46 3.97
C LYS A 15 -21.24 -1.93 2.58
N PHE A 16 -21.39 -0.62 2.40
CA PHE A 16 -21.76 -0.05 1.10
C PHE A 16 -20.60 0.65 0.42
N GLY A 17 -19.70 1.27 1.18
CA GLY A 17 -18.50 1.92 0.67
C GLY A 17 -17.46 0.92 0.18
N MET A 18 -17.18 -0.17 0.90
CA MET A 18 -16.17 -1.14 0.45
C MET A 18 -16.52 -1.83 -0.89
N PRO A 19 -17.78 -2.23 -1.15
CA PRO A 19 -18.15 -2.71 -2.48
C PRO A 19 -17.96 -1.65 -3.58
N LEU A 20 -18.25 -0.38 -3.29
CA LEU A 20 -18.03 0.73 -4.24
C LEU A 20 -16.54 0.97 -4.51
N VAL A 21 -15.70 0.96 -3.46
CA VAL A 21 -14.24 1.06 -3.55
C VAL A 21 -13.68 -0.13 -4.32
N TYR A 22 -14.16 -1.34 -4.03
CA TYR A 22 -13.77 -2.54 -4.77
C TYR A 22 -14.18 -2.46 -6.24
N PHE A 23 -15.41 -2.03 -6.54
CA PHE A 23 -15.86 -1.82 -7.91
C PHE A 23 -15.00 -0.77 -8.63
N TYR A 24 -14.65 0.33 -7.96
CA TYR A 24 -13.71 1.32 -8.47
C TYR A 24 -12.36 0.68 -8.81
N HIS A 25 -11.75 -0.10 -7.90
CA HIS A 25 -10.48 -0.78 -8.17
C HIS A 25 -10.56 -1.81 -9.32
N LEU A 26 -11.68 -2.52 -9.46
CA LEU A 26 -11.92 -3.42 -10.59
C LEU A 26 -11.95 -2.67 -11.93
N ILE A 27 -12.56 -1.48 -11.95
CA ILE A 27 -12.58 -0.64 -13.14
C ILE A 27 -11.19 -0.10 -13.43
N ILE A 28 -10.53 0.54 -12.45
CA ILE A 28 -9.24 1.20 -12.72
C ILE A 28 -8.12 0.22 -13.10
N GLY A 29 -8.16 -1.01 -12.55
CA GLY A 29 -7.22 -2.10 -12.87
C GLY A 29 -7.56 -2.86 -14.15
N SER A 30 -8.66 -2.53 -14.83
CA SER A 30 -9.10 -3.26 -16.01
C SER A 30 -8.24 -2.93 -17.24
N VAL A 31 -7.56 -3.94 -17.79
CA VAL A 31 -6.92 -3.85 -19.12
C VAL A 31 -7.97 -3.63 -20.22
N PHE A 32 -9.17 -4.17 -20.03
CA PHE A 32 -10.25 -4.05 -21.00
C PHE A 32 -10.86 -2.64 -21.01
N PHE A 33 -11.36 -2.18 -19.86
CA PHE A 33 -12.08 -0.91 -19.75
C PHE A 33 -11.17 0.30 -19.58
N ASN A 34 -10.14 0.18 -18.75
CA ASN A 34 -9.37 1.34 -18.27
C ASN A 34 -7.93 1.43 -18.80
N THR A 35 -7.57 0.58 -19.77
CA THR A 35 -6.26 0.64 -20.43
C THR A 35 -6.42 0.75 -21.94
N ALA A 36 -5.72 1.71 -22.55
CA ALA A 36 -5.53 1.80 -23.99
C ALA A 36 -4.13 1.31 -24.36
N ALA A 37 -3.94 0.72 -25.54
CA ALA A 37 -2.61 0.36 -26.05
C ALA A 37 -2.26 1.26 -27.23
N GLU A 38 -1.02 1.76 -27.26
CA GLU A 38 -0.53 2.64 -28.34
C GLU A 38 -0.49 1.95 -29.70
N ASP A 39 -0.14 0.66 -29.69
CA ASP A 39 -0.03 -0.20 -30.87
C ASP A 39 -1.35 -0.89 -31.26
N ALA A 40 -2.47 -0.55 -30.59
CA ALA A 40 -3.79 -1.05 -30.94
C ALA A 40 -4.19 -0.63 -32.37
N LYS A 41 -4.84 -1.54 -33.09
CA LYS A 41 -5.32 -1.33 -34.48
C LYS A 41 -6.79 -1.71 -34.63
N GLY A 42 -7.42 -1.26 -35.71
CA GLY A 42 -8.79 -1.63 -36.05
C GLY A 42 -9.78 -1.32 -34.93
N LEU A 43 -10.67 -2.28 -34.63
CA LEU A 43 -11.70 -2.15 -33.60
C LEU A 43 -11.15 -1.87 -32.20
N GLU A 44 -9.96 -2.39 -31.87
CA GLU A 44 -9.32 -2.13 -30.57
C GLU A 44 -8.99 -0.65 -30.39
N LYS A 45 -8.40 -0.03 -31.44
CA LYS A 45 -8.08 1.40 -31.44
C LYS A 45 -9.33 2.26 -31.33
N TRP A 46 -10.38 1.94 -32.10
CA TRP A 46 -11.64 2.67 -32.04
C TRP A 46 -12.36 2.48 -30.70
N GLY A 47 -12.30 1.28 -30.12
CA GLY A 47 -12.76 1.02 -28.75
C GLY A 47 -12.01 1.88 -27.73
N ASN A 48 -10.68 1.98 -27.83
CA ASN A 48 -9.87 2.84 -26.96
C ASN A 48 -10.22 4.33 -27.09
N VAL A 49 -10.58 4.79 -28.29
CA VAL A 49 -11.05 6.17 -28.53
C VAL A 49 -12.43 6.38 -27.90
N ALA A 50 -13.38 5.48 -28.16
CA ALA A 50 -14.73 5.57 -27.61
C ALA A 50 -14.76 5.41 -26.07
N LEU A 51 -13.84 4.66 -25.49
CA LEU A 51 -13.66 4.55 -24.03
C LEU A 51 -12.96 5.77 -23.41
N ALA A 52 -12.44 6.72 -24.18
CA ALA A 52 -11.66 7.83 -23.63
C ALA A 52 -12.38 8.63 -22.52
N PRO A 53 -13.69 8.93 -22.59
CA PRO A 53 -14.42 9.55 -21.49
C PRO A 53 -14.43 8.71 -20.20
N MET A 54 -14.76 7.42 -20.31
CA MET A 54 -14.69 6.49 -19.16
C MET A 54 -13.28 6.44 -18.57
N GLN A 55 -12.28 6.33 -19.43
CA GLN A 55 -10.89 6.27 -19.00
C GLN A 55 -10.42 7.59 -18.41
N TYR A 56 -10.88 8.74 -18.91
CA TYR A 56 -10.57 10.03 -18.28
C TYR A 56 -11.20 10.10 -16.87
N PHE A 57 -12.43 9.64 -16.72
CA PHE A 57 -13.11 9.66 -15.42
C PHE A 57 -12.45 8.72 -14.38
N PHE A 58 -11.91 7.58 -14.82
CA PHE A 58 -11.31 6.53 -13.98
C PHE A 58 -9.77 6.47 -14.05
N GLU A 59 -9.10 7.58 -14.38
CA GLU A 59 -7.62 7.68 -14.38
C GLU A 59 -6.93 6.61 -15.23
N GLY A 60 -7.42 6.46 -16.46
CA GLY A 60 -7.01 5.45 -17.40
C GLY A 60 -5.54 5.47 -17.76
N LYS A 61 -5.04 4.27 -18.07
CA LYS A 61 -3.64 4.02 -18.41
C LYS A 61 -3.47 3.86 -19.92
N ILE A 62 -2.29 4.21 -20.41
CA ILE A 62 -1.84 3.91 -21.76
C ILE A 62 -0.65 2.96 -21.69
N ALA A 63 -0.73 1.84 -22.42
CA ALA A 63 0.30 0.83 -22.53
C ALA A 63 1.16 1.14 -23.76
N SER A 64 2.42 1.51 -23.52
CA SER A 64 3.42 1.75 -24.56
C SER A 64 4.28 0.49 -24.72
N PRO A 65 4.39 -0.10 -25.92
CA PRO A 65 5.21 -1.30 -26.12
C PRO A 65 6.71 -0.97 -26.01
N ILE A 66 7.46 -1.88 -25.39
CA ILE A 66 8.92 -1.88 -25.38
C ILE A 66 9.37 -3.17 -26.01
N VAL A 67 10.29 -3.08 -26.96
CA VAL A 67 10.86 -4.25 -27.64
C VAL A 67 12.25 -4.46 -27.09
N ASP A 68 12.50 -5.64 -26.53
CA ASP A 68 13.84 -6.02 -26.09
C ASP A 68 14.76 -6.33 -27.28
N GLN A 69 16.04 -6.58 -27.00
CA GLN A 69 17.04 -6.89 -28.03
C GLN A 69 16.74 -8.19 -28.78
N GLU A 70 15.85 -9.03 -28.25
CA GLU A 70 15.44 -10.33 -28.81
C GLU A 70 14.10 -10.23 -29.57
N GLY A 71 13.53 -9.02 -29.70
CA GLY A 71 12.29 -8.77 -30.42
C GLY A 71 11.01 -9.07 -29.62
N ARG A 72 11.11 -9.37 -28.32
CA ARG A 72 9.96 -9.59 -27.45
C ARG A 72 9.38 -8.25 -26.99
N SER A 73 8.07 -8.11 -27.15
CA SER A 73 7.33 -6.92 -26.74
C SER A 73 6.83 -7.03 -25.30
N THR A 74 7.34 -6.21 -24.39
CA THR A 74 6.73 -5.90 -23.08
C THR A 74 5.97 -4.57 -23.17
N TYR A 75 5.31 -4.16 -22.09
CA TYR A 75 4.57 -2.89 -22.04
C TYR A 75 4.92 -2.12 -20.77
N ILE A 76 5.09 -0.80 -20.89
CA ILE A 76 5.05 0.10 -19.73
C ILE A 76 3.70 0.79 -19.70
N LEU A 77 3.09 0.84 -18.51
CA LEU A 77 1.86 1.57 -18.28
C LEU A 77 2.17 3.00 -17.84
N LYS A 78 1.54 3.98 -18.48
CA LYS A 78 1.63 5.41 -18.15
C LYS A 78 0.24 6.00 -17.96
N ARG A 79 0.14 7.14 -17.28
CA ARG A 79 -1.11 7.91 -17.22
C ARG A 79 -1.50 8.36 -18.64
N ARG A 80 -2.74 8.07 -19.06
CA ARG A 80 -3.20 8.39 -20.43
C ARG A 80 -3.55 9.87 -20.62
N PHE A 81 -4.00 10.54 -19.56
CA PHE A 81 -4.57 11.88 -19.65
C PHE A 81 -3.82 12.90 -18.78
N ASP A 82 -3.86 14.15 -19.23
CA ASP A 82 -3.48 15.31 -18.45
C ASP A 82 -4.71 15.89 -17.73
N TYR A 83 -4.59 15.98 -16.40
CA TYR A 83 -5.60 16.52 -15.49
C TYR A 83 -5.29 17.94 -15.02
N ASP A 84 -4.11 18.48 -15.34
CA ASP A 84 -3.64 19.77 -14.84
C ASP A 84 -4.37 20.92 -15.55
N ASN A 85 -4.83 20.67 -16.78
CA ASN A 85 -5.53 21.65 -17.61
C ASN A 85 -7.01 21.31 -17.80
N HIS A 86 -7.88 22.29 -17.57
CA HIS A 86 -9.33 22.22 -17.81
C HIS A 86 -10.04 21.07 -17.07
N PHE A 87 -9.61 20.74 -15.85
CA PHE A 87 -10.09 19.59 -15.09
C PHE A 87 -11.61 19.49 -15.03
N PHE A 88 -12.29 20.53 -14.52
CA PHE A 88 -13.74 20.52 -14.35
C PHE A 88 -14.49 20.33 -15.67
N MET A 89 -14.06 21.01 -16.73
CA MET A 89 -14.68 20.92 -18.05
C MET A 89 -14.56 19.50 -18.63
N LYS A 90 -13.33 18.94 -18.63
CA LYS A 90 -13.07 17.58 -19.14
C LYS A 90 -13.80 16.53 -18.31
N THR A 91 -13.87 16.69 -16.98
CA THR A 91 -14.61 15.79 -16.08
C THR A 91 -16.10 15.83 -16.36
N SER A 92 -16.72 17.01 -16.43
CA SER A 92 -18.14 17.15 -16.74
C SER A 92 -18.50 16.58 -18.12
N ALA A 93 -17.68 16.88 -19.14
CA ALA A 93 -17.86 16.31 -20.47
C ALA A 93 -17.75 14.78 -20.46
N SER A 94 -16.80 14.25 -19.68
CA SER A 94 -16.62 12.80 -19.54
C SER A 94 -17.82 12.13 -18.89
N VAL A 95 -18.36 12.71 -17.81
CA VAL A 95 -19.57 12.22 -17.13
C VAL A 95 -20.77 12.19 -18.08
N ILE A 96 -20.99 13.25 -18.85
CA ILE A 96 -22.08 13.31 -19.84
C ILE A 96 -21.91 12.20 -20.90
N ALA A 97 -20.67 11.94 -21.32
CA ALA A 97 -20.37 10.95 -22.34
C ALA A 97 -20.27 9.50 -21.81
N LEU A 98 -20.31 9.27 -20.49
CA LEU A 98 -20.12 7.94 -19.89
C LEU A 98 -21.06 6.85 -20.47
N PRO A 99 -22.39 7.06 -20.61
CA PRO A 99 -23.27 6.03 -21.14
C PRO A 99 -22.90 5.60 -22.56
N PHE A 100 -22.56 6.57 -23.42
CA PHE A 100 -22.09 6.31 -24.78
C PHE A 100 -20.72 5.63 -24.77
N SER A 101 -19.79 6.13 -23.95
CA SER A 101 -18.43 5.63 -23.84
C SER A 101 -18.39 4.15 -23.44
N ILE A 102 -19.15 3.78 -22.40
CA ILE A 102 -19.25 2.40 -21.93
C ILE A 102 -19.90 1.52 -22.99
N THR A 103 -21.02 1.95 -23.57
CA THR A 103 -21.80 1.13 -24.50
C THR A 103 -21.05 0.90 -25.82
N VAL A 104 -20.65 1.98 -26.50
CA VAL A 104 -20.00 1.89 -27.81
C VAL A 104 -18.56 1.40 -27.64
N GLY A 105 -17.83 1.97 -26.69
CA GLY A 105 -16.44 1.58 -26.41
C GLY A 105 -16.33 0.14 -25.96
N GLY A 106 -17.18 -0.30 -25.02
CA GLY A 106 -17.24 -1.68 -24.57
C GLY A 106 -17.60 -2.66 -25.69
N THR A 107 -18.57 -2.30 -26.56
CA THR A 107 -18.95 -3.14 -27.72
C THR A 107 -17.79 -3.29 -28.70
N LEU A 108 -17.15 -2.18 -29.09
CA LEU A 108 -16.00 -2.21 -30.01
C LEU A 108 -14.83 -3.01 -29.42
N LYS A 109 -14.54 -2.82 -28.13
CA LYS A 109 -13.50 -3.57 -27.42
C LYS A 109 -13.85 -5.06 -27.34
N THR A 110 -15.11 -5.40 -27.09
CA THR A 110 -15.60 -6.80 -27.08
C THR A 110 -15.38 -7.47 -28.44
N LEU A 111 -15.80 -6.81 -29.51
CA LEU A 111 -15.59 -7.30 -30.88
C LEU A 111 -14.09 -7.41 -31.21
N ALA A 112 -13.27 -6.47 -30.75
CA ALA A 112 -11.82 -6.53 -30.92
C ALA A 112 -11.19 -7.74 -30.22
N TYR A 113 -11.70 -8.15 -29.06
CA TYR A 113 -11.24 -9.31 -28.29
C TYR A 113 -11.58 -10.66 -28.95
N LEU A 114 -12.38 -10.68 -30.02
CA LEU A 114 -12.54 -11.86 -30.86
C LEU A 114 -11.23 -12.20 -31.61
N SER A 115 -10.39 -11.20 -31.89
CA SER A 115 -9.08 -11.39 -32.51
C SER A 115 -8.06 -12.00 -31.53
N PRO A 116 -7.33 -13.06 -31.90
CA PRO A 116 -6.24 -13.61 -31.11
C PRO A 116 -5.15 -12.59 -30.77
N SER A 117 -4.79 -11.70 -31.69
CA SER A 117 -3.75 -10.68 -31.48
C SER A 117 -4.12 -9.69 -30.38
N THR A 118 -5.41 -9.34 -30.27
CA THR A 118 -5.92 -8.45 -29.22
C THR A 118 -5.86 -9.13 -27.86
N ARG A 119 -6.24 -10.42 -27.78
CA ARG A 119 -6.15 -11.19 -26.54
C ARG A 119 -4.70 -11.39 -26.09
N GLU A 120 -3.81 -11.67 -27.04
CA GLU A 120 -2.37 -11.81 -26.75
C GLU A 120 -1.79 -10.49 -26.24
N ARG A 121 -2.10 -9.36 -26.88
CA ARG A 121 -1.71 -8.03 -26.38
C ARG A 121 -2.29 -7.75 -25.00
N ALA A 122 -3.57 -8.01 -24.77
CA ALA A 122 -4.19 -7.82 -23.45
C ALA A 122 -3.50 -8.67 -22.37
N ASN A 123 -3.16 -9.92 -22.69
CA ASN A 123 -2.40 -10.80 -21.80
C ASN A 123 -0.97 -10.29 -21.58
N LYS A 124 -0.30 -9.77 -22.61
CA LYS A 124 1.02 -9.13 -22.47
C LYS A 124 0.96 -7.86 -21.66
N ILE A 125 -0.07 -7.02 -21.81
CA ILE A 125 -0.25 -5.82 -20.97
C ILE A 125 -0.51 -6.23 -19.51
N LYS A 126 -1.32 -7.28 -19.30
CA LYS A 126 -1.54 -7.86 -17.98
C LYS A 126 -0.28 -8.51 -17.40
N GLY A 127 0.57 -9.09 -18.25
CA GLY A 127 1.80 -9.80 -17.90
C GLY A 127 3.08 -8.96 -17.98
N ALA A 128 3.01 -7.71 -18.46
CA ALA A 128 4.13 -6.77 -18.49
C ALA A 128 4.49 -6.21 -17.10
N ILE A 129 3.89 -6.82 -16.09
CA ILE A 129 4.21 -6.80 -14.68
C ILE A 129 5.52 -7.57 -14.50
N SER A 130 6.65 -6.94 -14.82
CA SER A 130 7.97 -7.45 -14.44
C SER A 130 8.44 -6.74 -13.19
N VAL A 131 9.01 -7.49 -12.26
CA VAL A 131 9.75 -6.93 -11.13
C VAL A 131 11.19 -6.69 -11.58
N VAL A 132 11.66 -5.45 -11.46
CA VAL A 132 13.03 -5.06 -11.84
C VAL A 132 13.78 -4.70 -10.56
N SER A 133 14.91 -5.35 -10.29
CA SER A 133 15.68 -5.08 -9.08
C SER A 133 16.21 -3.64 -9.06
N ASN A 134 16.05 -2.97 -7.92
CA ASN A 134 16.61 -1.65 -7.64
C ASN A 134 17.89 -1.72 -6.77
N LEU A 135 18.45 -2.91 -6.53
CA LEU A 135 19.60 -3.09 -5.64
C LEU A 135 20.83 -2.28 -6.06
N ASP A 136 21.16 -2.28 -7.35
CA ASP A 136 22.30 -1.51 -7.89
C ASP A 136 22.13 -0.01 -7.64
N TYR A 137 20.89 0.49 -7.79
CA TYR A 137 20.55 1.88 -7.48
C TYR A 137 20.76 2.17 -5.99
N TYR A 138 20.22 1.33 -5.09
CA TYR A 138 20.38 1.50 -3.65
C TYR A 138 21.84 1.49 -3.22
N GLN A 139 22.65 0.56 -3.74
CA GLN A 139 24.08 0.50 -3.48
C GLN A 139 24.80 1.76 -3.97
N SER A 140 24.43 2.30 -5.14
CA SER A 140 25.05 3.50 -5.71
C SER A 140 24.85 4.76 -4.86
N ILE A 141 23.75 4.82 -4.09
CA ILE A 141 23.43 5.95 -3.21
C ILE A 141 23.76 5.65 -1.73
N GLY A 142 24.44 4.54 -1.44
CA GLY A 142 24.91 4.20 -0.10
C GLY A 142 23.86 3.54 0.81
N ILE A 143 22.75 3.05 0.26
CA ILE A 143 21.78 2.21 0.99
C ILE A 143 22.23 0.75 0.90
N ASP A 144 22.66 0.21 2.03
CA ASP A 144 23.13 -1.18 2.15
C ASP A 144 21.96 -2.16 2.36
N ILE A 145 21.49 -2.75 1.25
CA ILE A 145 20.45 -3.79 1.28
C ILE A 145 21.09 -5.16 1.49
N GLN A 146 20.77 -5.78 2.62
CA GLN A 146 21.21 -7.12 2.98
C GLN A 146 20.02 -8.04 3.27
N ASP A 147 20.25 -9.35 3.17
CA ASP A 147 19.29 -10.36 3.60
C ASP A 147 19.09 -10.32 5.12
N TYR A 148 18.00 -9.67 5.56
CA TYR A 148 17.68 -9.50 6.96
C TYR A 148 17.52 -10.82 7.71
N LYS A 149 17.28 -11.96 7.02
CA LYS A 149 17.17 -13.27 7.69
C LYS A 149 18.49 -13.70 8.32
N LYS A 150 19.61 -13.19 7.80
CA LYS A 150 20.96 -13.37 8.35
C LYS A 150 21.30 -12.36 9.44
N ALA A 151 20.49 -11.31 9.61
CA ALA A 151 20.71 -10.30 10.62
C ALA A 151 20.40 -10.82 12.03
N GLU A 152 20.92 -10.11 13.03
CA GLU A 152 20.65 -10.40 14.43
C GLU A 152 19.18 -10.16 14.78
N LEU A 153 18.62 -11.04 15.60
CA LEU A 153 17.31 -10.84 16.20
C LEU A 153 17.40 -9.73 17.26
N ILE A 154 16.52 -8.73 17.17
CA ILE A 154 16.39 -7.73 18.24
C ILE A 154 15.90 -8.40 19.53
N ALA A 155 16.17 -7.76 20.66
CA ALA A 155 15.86 -8.29 22.00
C ALA A 155 14.42 -8.86 22.13
N PRO A 156 14.21 -9.87 23.00
CA PRO A 156 12.89 -10.49 23.19
C PRO A 156 11.83 -9.48 23.68
N PRO A 157 10.53 -9.83 23.57
CA PRO A 157 9.43 -9.00 24.06
C PRO A 157 9.66 -8.46 25.46
N LYS A 158 9.41 -7.17 25.64
CA LYS A 158 9.62 -6.45 26.91
C LYS A 158 8.40 -6.48 27.82
N TYR A 159 7.22 -6.72 27.25
CA TYR A 159 5.95 -6.60 27.96
C TYR A 159 5.05 -7.82 27.72
N LYS A 160 4.22 -8.13 28.73
CA LYS A 160 3.25 -9.23 28.65
C LYS A 160 2.01 -8.81 27.85
N ARG A 161 1.37 -9.80 27.23
CA ARG A 161 0.05 -9.68 26.59
C ARG A 161 -0.90 -10.77 27.12
N ARG A 162 -2.20 -10.62 26.90
CA ARG A 162 -3.12 -11.76 27.06
C ARG A 162 -2.74 -12.84 26.07
N LYS A 163 -2.93 -14.10 26.46
CA LYS A 163 -2.65 -15.24 25.58
C LYS A 163 -3.49 -15.17 24.30
N GLU A 164 -4.71 -14.66 24.39
CA GLU A 164 -5.64 -14.59 23.27
C GLU A 164 -5.36 -13.47 22.25
N ASP A 165 -4.54 -12.46 22.60
CA ASP A 165 -4.40 -11.26 21.75
C ASP A 165 -3.75 -11.59 20.38
N GLY A 166 -2.85 -12.57 20.32
CA GLY A 166 -2.19 -12.98 19.08
C GLY A 166 -3.09 -13.74 18.08
N TYR A 167 -4.20 -14.33 18.51
CA TYR A 167 -5.07 -15.14 17.62
C TYR A 167 -6.00 -14.30 16.75
N ARG A 168 -6.17 -13.01 17.05
CA ARG A 168 -7.13 -12.14 16.36
C ARG A 168 -6.73 -11.83 14.90
N PHE A 169 -5.48 -12.10 14.54
CA PHE A 169 -4.87 -11.75 13.27
C PHE A 169 -4.46 -12.96 12.43
N ALA A 170 -5.04 -14.15 12.63
CA ALA A 170 -4.55 -15.35 11.96
C ALA A 170 -4.45 -15.21 10.41
N ALA A 171 -5.49 -14.66 9.78
CA ALA A 171 -5.52 -14.41 8.33
C ALA A 171 -4.57 -13.27 7.91
N ASP A 172 -4.45 -12.22 8.72
CA ASP A 172 -3.58 -11.07 8.49
C ASP A 172 -2.09 -11.46 8.64
N ILE A 173 -1.76 -12.33 9.58
CA ILE A 173 -0.42 -12.90 9.74
C ILE A 173 -0.11 -13.89 8.62
N GLU A 174 -1.09 -14.63 8.10
CA GLU A 174 -0.92 -15.40 6.87
C GLU A 174 -0.61 -14.47 5.69
N ALA A 175 -1.35 -13.36 5.54
CA ALA A 175 -1.06 -12.36 4.52
C ALA A 175 0.36 -11.77 4.67
N LEU A 176 0.77 -11.41 5.89
CA LEU A 176 2.11 -10.89 6.16
C LEU A 176 3.22 -11.91 5.83
N LYS A 177 3.00 -13.21 6.13
CA LYS A 177 3.91 -14.30 5.74
C LYS A 177 4.09 -14.38 4.23
N GLU A 178 2.98 -14.35 3.48
CA GLU A 178 3.00 -14.44 2.02
C GLU A 178 3.63 -13.19 1.39
N ILE A 179 3.28 -12.00 1.88
CA ILE A 179 3.90 -10.72 1.47
C ILE A 179 5.42 -10.79 1.70
N THR A 180 5.83 -11.18 2.92
CA THR A 180 7.25 -11.33 3.30
C THR A 180 7.97 -12.33 2.39
N HIS A 181 7.34 -13.46 2.07
CA HIS A 181 7.91 -14.46 1.18
C HIS A 181 8.13 -13.89 -0.23
N ILE A 182 7.11 -13.24 -0.79
CA ILE A 182 7.14 -12.66 -2.13
C ILE A 182 8.17 -11.53 -2.24
N LEU A 183 8.21 -10.59 -1.30
CA LEU A 183 9.16 -9.47 -1.36
C LEU A 183 10.61 -9.96 -1.21
N ASN A 184 10.85 -10.95 -0.36
CA ASN A 184 12.16 -11.60 -0.25
C ASN A 184 12.59 -12.33 -1.53
N LYS A 185 11.65 -13.03 -2.20
CA LYS A 185 11.92 -13.72 -3.48
C LYS A 185 12.44 -12.75 -4.54
N TYR A 186 11.97 -11.51 -4.51
CA TYR A 186 12.34 -10.46 -5.46
C TYR A 186 13.42 -9.49 -4.94
N GLU A 187 13.97 -9.75 -3.75
CA GLU A 187 14.98 -8.89 -3.11
C GLU A 187 14.54 -7.43 -2.94
N ILE A 188 13.23 -7.22 -2.74
CA ILE A 188 12.65 -5.90 -2.49
C ILE A 188 12.77 -5.58 -0.99
N PRO A 189 13.49 -4.51 -0.60
CA PRO A 189 13.57 -4.12 0.80
C PRO A 189 12.24 -3.60 1.34
N PHE A 190 11.86 -4.08 2.52
CA PHE A 190 10.70 -3.63 3.27
C PHE A 190 10.96 -3.80 4.77
N TRP A 191 10.21 -3.10 5.63
CA TRP A 191 10.25 -3.30 7.07
C TRP A 191 8.87 -3.10 7.69
N ILE A 192 8.63 -3.65 8.87
CA ILE A 192 7.43 -3.35 9.64
C ILE A 192 7.54 -1.95 10.21
N ASP A 193 6.48 -1.15 10.08
CA ASP A 193 6.47 0.28 10.39
C ASP A 193 5.41 0.66 11.45
N CYS A 194 5.35 1.94 11.84
CA CYS A 194 4.29 2.52 12.68
C CYS A 194 3.98 1.68 13.95
N GLY A 195 2.69 1.45 14.24
CA GLY A 195 2.24 0.73 15.43
C GLY A 195 2.70 -0.72 15.42
N SER A 196 2.82 -1.31 14.23
CA SER A 196 3.34 -2.66 14.04
C SER A 196 4.82 -2.77 14.45
N CYS A 197 5.64 -1.78 14.14
CA CYS A 197 7.05 -1.75 14.52
C CYS A 197 7.21 -1.57 16.03
N LEU A 198 6.40 -0.67 16.61
CA LEU A 198 6.35 -0.48 18.06
C LEU A 198 5.89 -1.75 18.78
N GLY A 199 4.89 -2.44 18.23
CA GLY A 199 4.42 -3.73 18.73
C GLY A 199 5.48 -4.82 18.66
N ALA A 200 6.21 -4.93 17.54
CA ALA A 200 7.33 -5.85 17.40
C ALA A 200 8.38 -5.62 18.52
N TYR A 201 8.70 -4.35 18.78
CA TYR A 201 9.64 -3.94 19.83
C TYR A 201 9.13 -4.20 21.26
N GLN A 202 7.85 -3.95 21.54
CA GLN A 202 7.28 -4.07 22.88
C GLN A 202 6.91 -5.51 23.23
N TYR A 203 6.29 -6.22 22.29
CA TYR A 203 5.55 -7.46 22.55
C TYR A 203 5.96 -8.62 21.66
N GLY A 204 6.79 -8.38 20.63
CA GLY A 204 7.04 -9.37 19.57
C GLY A 204 5.80 -9.70 18.76
N GLY A 205 4.91 -8.74 18.55
CA GLY A 205 3.62 -8.89 17.88
C GLY A 205 2.80 -7.60 17.90
N THR A 206 1.53 -7.66 17.53
CA THR A 206 0.65 -6.48 17.50
C THR A 206 0.48 -5.84 18.88
N ILE A 207 0.28 -4.52 18.89
CA ILE A 207 -0.19 -3.84 20.10
C ILE A 207 -1.62 -4.35 20.39
N PRO A 208 -1.94 -4.77 21.62
CA PRO A 208 -3.20 -5.48 21.93
C PRO A 208 -4.52 -4.76 21.60
N HIS A 209 -4.44 -3.45 21.44
CA HIS A 209 -5.58 -2.58 21.14
C HIS A 209 -5.45 -1.89 19.76
N ASP A 210 -4.53 -2.39 18.95
CA ASP A 210 -4.31 -1.98 17.56
C ASP A 210 -4.94 -3.01 16.60
N TRP A 211 -5.20 -2.62 15.35
CA TRP A 211 -6.11 -3.36 14.47
C TRP A 211 -5.60 -3.60 13.04
N ASP A 212 -4.45 -3.03 12.67
CA ASP A 212 -3.86 -3.14 11.34
C ASP A 212 -2.40 -3.61 11.41
N ILE A 213 -1.84 -3.86 10.22
CA ILE A 213 -0.43 -4.17 10.02
C ILE A 213 0.13 -3.13 9.06
N ASP A 214 1.23 -2.50 9.45
CA ASP A 214 1.91 -1.48 8.68
C ASP A 214 3.25 -2.00 8.17
N ILE A 215 3.47 -1.82 6.88
CA ILE A 215 4.71 -2.16 6.20
C ILE A 215 5.22 -0.90 5.50
N ALA A 216 6.51 -0.66 5.58
CA ALA A 216 7.19 0.36 4.83
C ALA A 216 7.91 -0.25 3.62
N ILE A 217 7.82 0.44 2.48
CA ILE A 217 8.54 0.13 1.25
C ILE A 217 9.18 1.40 0.69
N LEU A 218 10.27 1.25 -0.09
CA LEU A 218 10.89 2.38 -0.76
C LEU A 218 10.10 2.76 -2.02
N ARG A 219 9.89 4.06 -2.25
CA ARG A 219 9.13 4.57 -3.40
C ARG A 219 9.64 4.06 -4.76
N PRO A 220 10.97 3.94 -5.03
CA PRO A 220 11.44 3.36 -6.29
C PRO A 220 10.94 1.92 -6.54
N ASP A 221 10.58 1.20 -5.47
CA ASP A 221 10.00 -0.14 -5.53
C ASP A 221 8.46 -0.16 -5.55
N PHE A 222 7.76 0.97 -5.56
CA PHE A 222 6.28 1.00 -5.55
C PHE A 222 5.69 0.05 -6.60
N GLN A 223 6.13 0.19 -7.86
CA GLN A 223 5.62 -0.62 -8.96
C GLN A 223 6.10 -2.08 -8.84
N ASN A 224 7.32 -2.32 -8.35
CA ASN A 224 7.87 -3.65 -8.11
C ASN A 224 7.05 -4.40 -7.06
N VAL A 225 6.72 -3.75 -5.94
CA VAL A 225 5.87 -4.30 -4.88
C VAL A 225 4.48 -4.59 -5.42
N TYR A 226 3.84 -3.61 -6.08
CA TYR A 226 2.51 -3.81 -6.67
C TYR A 226 2.48 -5.02 -7.61
N ASN A 227 3.53 -5.16 -8.42
CA ASN A 227 3.71 -6.25 -9.38
C ASN A 227 3.94 -7.60 -8.68
N ALA A 228 4.88 -7.66 -7.75
CA ALA A 228 5.25 -8.85 -7.01
C ALA A 228 4.04 -9.41 -6.24
N LEU A 229 3.29 -8.54 -5.56
CA LEU A 229 2.14 -8.94 -4.75
C LEU A 229 0.95 -9.44 -5.59
N GLN A 230 0.97 -9.35 -6.93
CA GLN A 230 -0.01 -10.05 -7.77
C GLN A 230 0.11 -11.58 -7.71
N GLU A 231 1.21 -12.11 -7.15
CA GLU A 231 1.36 -13.54 -6.86
C GLU A 231 0.50 -14.04 -5.70
N LEU A 232 -0.01 -13.14 -4.86
CA LEU A 232 -0.91 -13.49 -3.77
C LEU A 232 -2.18 -14.19 -4.31
N ASP A 233 -2.70 -15.16 -3.54
CA ASP A 233 -3.96 -15.81 -3.91
C ASP A 233 -5.11 -14.80 -3.93
N ALA A 234 -5.57 -14.44 -5.13
CA ALA A 234 -6.64 -13.47 -5.35
C ALA A 234 -7.99 -13.84 -4.68
N LYS A 235 -8.16 -15.11 -4.29
CA LYS A 235 -9.30 -15.59 -3.50
C LYS A 235 -9.21 -15.26 -2.02
N LYS A 236 -8.01 -14.99 -1.52
CA LYS A 236 -7.72 -14.60 -0.13
C LYS A 236 -7.39 -13.12 0.00
N PHE A 237 -6.63 -12.58 -0.95
CA PHE A 237 -6.04 -11.25 -0.85
C PHE A 237 -6.36 -10.40 -2.09
N ILE A 238 -6.35 -9.08 -1.93
CA ILE A 238 -6.50 -8.13 -3.03
C ILE A 238 -5.50 -7.00 -2.85
N VAL A 239 -4.61 -6.81 -3.81
CA VAL A 239 -3.66 -5.69 -3.82
C VAL A 239 -4.29 -4.49 -4.50
N GLN A 240 -4.25 -3.34 -3.84
CA GLN A 240 -4.88 -2.11 -4.31
C GLN A 240 -3.90 -0.94 -4.21
N ASP A 241 -3.90 -0.09 -5.23
CA ASP A 241 -3.21 1.20 -5.22
C ASP A 241 -4.17 2.26 -4.68
N TRP A 242 -3.87 2.77 -3.49
CA TRP A 242 -4.63 3.80 -2.78
C TRP A 242 -3.96 5.18 -2.89
N SER A 243 -2.97 5.32 -3.76
CA SER A 243 -2.28 6.58 -4.00
C SER A 243 -3.27 7.65 -4.48
N GLY A 244 -3.22 8.82 -3.86
CA GLY A 244 -3.99 9.97 -4.33
C GLY A 244 -3.38 10.57 -5.60
N ARG A 245 -4.18 11.26 -6.41
CA ARG A 245 -3.68 11.94 -7.63
C ARG A 245 -2.54 12.93 -7.34
N ALA A 246 -2.60 13.62 -6.19
CA ALA A 246 -1.56 14.55 -5.77
C ALA A 246 -0.24 13.84 -5.41
N HIS A 247 -0.31 12.56 -5.03
CA HIS A 247 0.81 11.74 -4.62
C HIS A 247 0.70 10.35 -5.27
N PRO A 248 0.90 10.22 -6.59
CA PRO A 248 0.96 8.92 -7.22
C PRO A 248 2.11 8.10 -6.61
N GLU A 249 1.97 6.77 -6.64
CA GLU A 249 3.02 5.85 -6.17
C GLU A 249 3.38 6.07 -4.69
N SER A 250 2.37 6.29 -3.84
CA SER A 250 2.57 6.64 -2.44
C SER A 250 1.90 5.68 -1.45
N TYR A 251 0.88 4.91 -1.86
CA TYR A 251 0.16 4.05 -0.93
C TYR A 251 -0.38 2.79 -1.58
N LEU A 252 0.01 1.64 -1.04
CA LEU A 252 -0.58 0.36 -1.39
C LEU A 252 -1.33 -0.20 -0.18
N LYS A 253 -2.39 -0.97 -0.46
CA LYS A 253 -3.08 -1.77 0.56
C LYS A 253 -3.26 -3.20 0.09
N VAL A 254 -3.17 -4.14 1.02
CA VAL A 254 -3.57 -5.54 0.80
C VAL A 254 -4.81 -5.83 1.63
N TYR A 255 -5.94 -6.01 0.95
CA TYR A 255 -7.19 -6.41 1.59
C TYR A 255 -7.17 -7.91 1.87
N VAL A 256 -7.38 -8.28 3.14
CA VAL A 256 -7.50 -9.66 3.59
C VAL A 256 -8.99 -10.02 3.65
N ARG A 257 -9.44 -10.88 2.74
CA ARG A 257 -10.88 -11.16 2.57
C ARG A 257 -11.52 -11.84 3.78
N GLU A 258 -10.78 -12.67 4.50
CA GLU A 258 -11.29 -13.43 5.64
C GLU A 258 -11.56 -12.54 6.85
N SER A 259 -10.58 -11.72 7.24
CA SER A 259 -10.72 -10.78 8.36
C SER A 259 -11.41 -9.46 7.98
N ALA A 260 -11.52 -9.17 6.68
CA ALA A 260 -11.96 -7.90 6.13
C ALA A 260 -11.07 -6.70 6.53
N ASN A 261 -9.82 -6.95 6.90
CA ASN A 261 -8.83 -5.94 7.25
C ASN A 261 -8.00 -5.50 6.04
N MET A 262 -7.24 -4.42 6.23
CA MET A 262 -6.27 -3.90 5.28
C MET A 262 -4.89 -3.91 5.93
N ILE A 263 -3.91 -4.46 5.22
CA ILE A 263 -2.50 -4.25 5.52
C ILE A 263 -2.04 -3.04 4.72
N ASP A 264 -1.44 -2.09 5.41
CA ASP A 264 -1.02 -0.82 4.83
C ASP A 264 0.45 -0.87 4.44
N LEU A 265 0.74 -0.46 3.21
CA LEU A 265 2.09 -0.39 2.66
C LEU A 265 2.41 1.06 2.35
N TYR A 266 3.10 1.71 3.29
CA TYR A 266 3.53 3.09 3.22
C TYR A 266 4.78 3.23 2.36
N ASN A 267 4.77 4.21 1.45
CA ASN A 267 5.93 4.48 0.61
C ASN A 267 6.80 5.57 1.18
N PHE A 268 8.09 5.27 1.17
CA PHE A 268 9.14 6.10 1.70
C PHE A 268 9.94 6.72 0.55
N ALA A 269 9.90 8.04 0.43
CA ALA A 269 10.69 8.78 -0.54
C ALA A 269 12.15 8.88 -0.07
N ILE A 270 13.08 8.78 -1.02
CA ILE A 270 14.51 8.91 -0.77
C ILE A 270 14.94 10.32 -1.17
N ASP A 271 15.66 10.98 -0.27
CA ASP A 271 16.40 12.21 -0.51
C ASP A 271 17.90 11.87 -0.49
N GLU A 272 18.48 11.75 -1.69
CA GLU A 272 19.88 11.38 -1.89
C GLU A 272 20.86 12.45 -1.39
N GLU A 273 20.49 13.73 -1.48
CA GLU A 273 21.34 14.86 -1.08
C GLU A 273 21.51 14.88 0.45
N ASN A 274 20.41 14.69 1.17
CA ASN A 274 20.41 14.71 2.63
C ASN A 274 20.62 13.31 3.25
N GLN A 275 20.68 12.27 2.43
CA GLN A 275 20.78 10.88 2.87
C GLN A 275 19.65 10.46 3.81
N THR A 276 18.44 10.93 3.51
CA THR A 276 17.25 10.67 4.32
C THR A 276 16.15 9.97 3.55
N ILE A 277 15.25 9.38 4.32
CA ILE A 277 14.05 8.71 3.84
C ILE A 277 12.89 9.18 4.71
N SER A 278 11.76 9.53 4.09
CA SER A 278 10.55 9.97 4.78
C SER A 278 9.29 9.39 4.14
N THR A 279 8.27 9.14 4.96
CA THR A 279 6.97 8.69 4.48
C THR A 279 6.31 9.76 3.60
N LEU A 280 5.76 9.34 2.48
CA LEU A 280 4.87 10.18 1.67
C LEU A 280 3.48 10.19 2.29
N LEU A 281 2.97 11.38 2.66
CA LEU A 281 1.63 11.52 3.22
C LEU A 281 0.57 11.46 2.13
N SER A 282 0.21 10.25 1.69
CA SER A 282 -0.70 10.00 0.58
C SER A 282 -2.08 10.65 0.72
N ASN A 283 -2.53 10.79 1.96
CA ASN A 283 -3.84 11.33 2.31
C ASN A 283 -3.83 12.81 2.73
N GLU A 284 -2.71 13.54 2.52
CA GLU A 284 -2.60 14.95 2.95
C GLU A 284 -3.74 15.83 2.41
N PHE A 285 -4.09 15.64 1.14
CA PHE A 285 -5.14 16.40 0.45
C PHE A 285 -6.45 15.63 0.33
N ASN A 286 -6.63 14.53 1.07
CA ASN A 286 -7.84 13.72 1.00
C ASN A 286 -8.98 14.43 1.74
N ILE A 287 -9.98 14.91 0.98
CA ILE A 287 -11.14 15.65 1.50
C ILE A 287 -12.02 14.82 2.46
N PHE A 288 -11.87 13.49 2.47
CA PHE A 288 -12.59 12.61 3.37
C PHE A 288 -11.88 12.39 4.71
N MET A 289 -10.62 12.81 4.84
CA MET A 289 -9.84 12.63 6.07
C MET A 289 -9.97 13.83 7.01
N PRO A 290 -10.25 13.61 8.31
CA PRO A 290 -10.27 14.69 9.30
C PRO A 290 -8.91 15.42 9.37
N ARG A 291 -8.93 16.74 9.46
CA ARG A 291 -7.69 17.55 9.53
C ARG A 291 -6.80 17.18 10.72
N ASP A 292 -7.40 16.83 11.85
CA ASP A 292 -6.64 16.42 13.06
C ASP A 292 -5.96 15.05 12.87
N TRP A 293 -6.57 14.15 12.10
CA TRP A 293 -5.94 12.89 11.70
C TRP A 293 -4.75 13.15 10.78
N VAL A 294 -4.93 13.99 9.75
CA VAL A 294 -3.84 14.39 8.84
C VAL A 294 -2.70 15.05 9.62
N ALA A 295 -3.01 15.92 10.59
CA ALA A 295 -2.00 16.54 11.45
C ALA A 295 -1.24 15.52 12.31
N SER A 296 -1.92 14.46 12.76
CA SER A 296 -1.29 13.36 13.51
C SER A 296 -0.36 12.54 12.61
N GLU A 297 -0.78 12.21 11.39
CA GLU A 297 0.03 11.46 10.43
C GLU A 297 1.28 12.21 9.97
N LYS A 298 1.23 13.56 9.95
CA LYS A 298 2.41 14.39 9.64
C LYS A 298 3.60 14.13 10.55
N ARG A 299 3.42 13.53 11.73
CA ARG A 299 4.57 13.15 12.58
C ARG A 299 5.48 12.14 11.89
N TYR A 300 4.90 11.25 11.09
CA TYR A 300 5.63 10.17 10.40
C TYR A 300 6.40 10.64 9.17
N THR A 301 6.20 11.89 8.71
CA THR A 301 6.95 12.44 7.58
C THR A 301 8.32 13.00 7.99
N SER A 302 8.67 12.93 9.27
CA SER A 302 9.97 13.35 9.80
C SER A 302 11.11 12.54 9.17
N PRO A 303 12.05 13.18 8.42
CA PRO A 303 13.10 12.47 7.70
C PRO A 303 13.98 11.62 8.62
N GLN A 304 14.23 10.38 8.22
CA GLN A 304 15.14 9.45 8.88
C GLN A 304 16.39 9.27 8.04
N SER A 305 17.58 9.30 8.64
CA SER A 305 18.77 8.88 7.91
C SER A 305 18.61 7.44 7.45
N TYR A 306 18.92 7.12 6.19
CA TYR A 306 18.82 5.72 5.74
C TYR A 306 19.81 4.81 6.50
N HIS A 307 20.90 5.32 7.05
CA HIS A 307 21.82 4.57 7.91
C HIS A 307 21.21 4.16 9.26
N ARG A 308 20.10 4.79 9.67
CA ARG A 308 19.32 4.36 10.85
C ARG A 308 18.45 3.15 10.54
N ILE A 309 18.02 3.02 9.28
CA ILE A 309 17.11 1.98 8.81
C ILE A 309 17.91 0.77 8.33
N PHE A 310 18.91 1.00 7.47
CA PHE A 310 19.68 -0.02 6.78
C PHE A 310 21.10 -0.19 7.38
N PRO A 311 21.66 -1.41 7.36
CA PRO A 311 21.02 -2.67 6.94
C PRO A 311 19.95 -3.10 7.94
N LEU A 312 18.89 -3.73 7.44
CA LEU A 312 17.75 -4.15 8.27
C LEU A 312 18.17 -5.23 9.27
N LYS A 313 17.57 -5.18 10.47
CA LYS A 313 17.61 -6.27 11.47
C LYS A 313 16.31 -7.07 11.42
N LYS A 314 16.20 -8.09 12.27
CA LYS A 314 14.97 -8.89 12.38
C LYS A 314 14.35 -8.85 13.76
N ALA A 315 13.02 -8.90 13.82
CA ALA A 315 12.23 -8.99 15.04
C ALA A 315 11.24 -10.16 14.96
N LEU A 316 10.73 -10.60 16.11
CA LEU A 316 9.55 -11.47 16.14
C LEU A 316 8.28 -10.61 16.03
N PHE A 317 7.32 -11.09 15.25
CA PHE A 317 5.97 -10.51 15.17
C PHE A 317 4.95 -11.64 15.03
N GLU A 318 4.16 -11.90 16.07
CA GLU A 318 3.22 -13.03 16.12
C GLU A 318 3.84 -14.39 15.75
N GLY A 319 5.09 -14.61 16.19
CA GLY A 319 5.82 -15.85 15.96
C GLY A 319 6.48 -15.99 14.58
N ILE A 320 6.50 -14.95 13.75
CA ILE A 320 7.31 -14.90 12.52
C ILE A 320 8.45 -13.90 12.61
N GLU A 321 9.51 -14.14 11.84
CA GLU A 321 10.63 -13.20 11.69
C GLU A 321 10.30 -12.14 10.63
N VAL A 322 10.37 -10.87 11.01
CA VAL A 322 10.07 -9.72 10.15
C VAL A 322 11.23 -8.72 10.14
N PRO A 323 11.47 -8.01 9.02
CA PRO A 323 12.49 -6.98 8.96
C PRO A 323 12.08 -5.73 9.75
N VAL A 324 13.05 -5.13 10.44
CA VAL A 324 12.90 -3.89 11.20
C VAL A 324 14.11 -2.97 11.00
N PRO A 325 13.98 -1.65 11.23
CA PRO A 325 15.11 -0.72 11.19
C PRO A 325 16.30 -1.15 12.08
N SER A 326 17.53 -0.91 11.60
CA SER A 326 18.78 -1.28 12.31
C SER A 326 18.87 -0.71 13.72
N ASP A 327 18.52 0.58 13.85
CA ASP A 327 18.37 1.28 15.13
C ASP A 327 16.89 1.57 15.38
N ILE A 328 16.17 0.50 15.69
CA ILE A 328 14.72 0.51 15.97
C ILE A 328 14.35 1.47 17.11
N VAL A 329 15.22 1.68 18.11
CA VAL A 329 14.92 2.53 19.25
C VAL A 329 14.87 3.99 18.81
N THR A 330 15.92 4.49 18.17
CA THR A 330 15.95 5.88 17.70
C THR A 330 14.91 6.13 16.61
N TYR A 331 14.65 5.13 15.76
CA TYR A 331 13.58 5.18 14.77
C TYR A 331 12.21 5.42 15.42
N LEU A 332 11.83 4.57 16.37
CA LEU A 332 10.56 4.70 17.09
C LEU A 332 10.48 5.98 17.93
N GLN A 333 11.58 6.38 18.58
CA GLN A 333 11.61 7.60 19.39
C GLN A 333 11.35 8.86 18.56
N THR A 334 11.65 8.85 17.26
CA THR A 334 11.33 9.99 16.39
C THR A 334 9.82 10.20 16.27
N PHE A 335 9.01 9.14 16.32
CA PHE A 335 7.57 9.23 16.11
C PHE A 335 6.75 9.17 17.41
N TYR A 336 7.25 8.45 18.42
CA TYR A 336 6.54 8.19 19.68
C TYR A 336 7.15 8.91 20.90
N GLY A 337 8.30 9.58 20.73
CA GLY A 337 9.03 10.22 21.81
C GLY A 337 9.93 9.26 22.60
N GLU A 338 10.64 9.79 23.60
CA GLU A 338 11.68 9.03 24.33
C GLU A 338 11.14 7.79 25.06
N ASN A 339 9.90 7.88 25.59
CA ASN A 339 9.25 6.79 26.30
C ASN A 339 8.53 5.85 25.33
N LEU A 340 9.15 4.71 25.04
CA LEU A 340 8.59 3.63 24.22
C LEU A 340 7.86 2.56 25.03
N ALA A 341 7.55 2.79 26.31
CA ALA A 341 6.73 1.86 27.08
C ALA A 341 5.28 1.86 26.57
N PRO A 342 4.50 0.80 26.83
CA PRO A 342 3.08 0.80 26.51
C PRO A 342 2.32 1.86 27.32
N ALA A 343 1.46 2.61 26.65
CA ALA A 343 0.53 3.53 27.32
C ALA A 343 -0.57 2.80 28.12
N LYS A 344 -0.78 1.51 27.84
CA LYS A 344 -1.66 0.61 28.61
C LYS A 344 -0.91 -0.68 28.95
N ILE A 345 -0.93 -1.07 30.21
CA ILE A 345 -0.21 -2.24 30.73
C ILE A 345 -1.23 -3.35 31.03
N TYR A 346 -0.87 -4.59 30.68
CA TYR A 346 -1.70 -5.73 31.00
C TYR A 346 -1.61 -6.07 32.49
N ASN A 347 -2.76 -6.09 33.17
CA ASN A 347 -2.91 -6.52 34.55
C ASN A 347 -3.42 -7.98 34.57
N GLU A 348 -2.60 -8.90 35.08
CA GLU A 348 -2.92 -10.34 35.15
C GLU A 348 -4.03 -10.67 36.16
N GLU A 349 -4.24 -9.83 37.17
CA GLU A 349 -5.28 -10.05 38.19
C GLU A 349 -6.66 -9.66 37.67
N THR A 350 -6.74 -8.53 36.96
CA THR A 350 -8.00 -8.02 36.39
C THR A 350 -8.27 -8.58 34.99
N CYS A 351 -7.27 -9.18 34.36
CA CYS A 351 -7.27 -9.59 32.96
C CYS A 351 -7.59 -8.45 31.99
N GLN A 352 -7.23 -7.21 32.34
CA GLN A 352 -7.50 -6.00 31.55
C GLN A 352 -6.23 -5.23 31.22
N TYR A 353 -6.32 -4.42 30.16
CA TYR A 353 -5.31 -3.40 29.84
C TYR A 353 -5.67 -2.10 30.55
N GLU A 354 -4.85 -1.72 31.52
CA GLU A 354 -5.05 -0.54 32.35
C GLU A 354 -4.16 0.60 31.86
N LYS A 355 -4.66 1.85 31.90
CA LYS A 355 -3.87 3.01 31.49
C LYS A 355 -2.74 3.22 32.49
N ASP A 356 -1.53 3.43 31.97
CA ASP A 356 -0.46 4.00 32.77
C ASP A 356 -0.61 5.53 32.77
N GLU A 357 -1.24 6.09 33.81
CA GLU A 357 -1.49 7.54 33.92
C GLU A 357 -0.21 8.38 33.93
N THR A 358 0.95 7.77 34.19
CA THR A 358 2.25 8.47 34.16
C THR A 358 2.82 8.58 32.75
N HIS A 359 2.27 7.85 31.78
CA HIS A 359 2.78 7.81 30.42
C HIS A 359 2.52 9.14 29.67
N PRO A 360 3.54 9.75 29.02
CA PRO A 360 3.40 11.06 28.34
C PRO A 360 2.29 11.12 27.30
N TYR A 361 1.99 9.99 26.64
CA TYR A 361 0.86 9.87 25.69
C TYR A 361 -0.44 10.48 26.25
N TRP A 362 -0.80 10.21 27.50
CA TRP A 362 -2.04 10.69 28.12
C TRP A 362 -2.03 12.17 28.50
N GLN A 363 -0.87 12.83 28.43
CA GLN A 363 -0.72 14.25 28.74
C GLN A 363 -0.87 15.13 27.48
N THR A 364 -0.99 14.52 26.30
CA THR A 364 -1.16 15.23 25.04
C THR A 364 -2.63 15.56 24.76
N ALA A 365 -2.89 16.70 24.09
CA ALA A 365 -4.24 17.13 23.72
C ALA A 365 -4.96 16.19 22.72
N HIS A 366 -4.20 15.27 22.10
CA HIS A 366 -4.67 14.32 21.09
C HIS A 366 -4.62 12.87 21.58
N ALA A 367 -4.56 12.64 22.89
CA ALA A 367 -4.62 11.29 23.44
C ALA A 367 -6.00 10.67 23.15
N HIS A 368 -6.03 9.68 22.27
CA HIS A 368 -7.23 8.93 21.87
C HIS A 368 -7.50 7.74 22.81
#